data_AF-A0A5B0QX04-F1
#
_entry.id   AF-A0A5B0QX04-F1
#
_cell.length_a   1.000
_cell.length_b   1.000
_cell.length_c   1.000
_cell.angle_alpha   90.00
_cell.angle_beta   90.00
_cell.angle_gamma   90.00
#
_symmetry.space_group_name_H-M   'P 1'
#
loop_
_entity.id
_entity.type
_entity.pdbx_description
1 polymer ?
#
loop_
_entity_poly.entity_id
_entity_poly.type
_entity_poly.pdbx_seq_one_letter_code
_entity_poly.pdbx_strand_id
1 'polypeptide(L)'
;MAAPQPTTTTFRPSATPSYWTLVLFHLTIPSIPDAWRNLISSQEYSSPTIYAVLLTIHRSIKAICSLVTLLTRFRSSTRHSQSSSELSRALEAGLKNEIRNARVRKMYRDDEDSSEETTALLASSSAQNEHQAQDKSKSALSNLVVWRVSWIINHSKQLQTTKLAICSEGSDPKELSEAIVAIKSINPIFSPTLVECLKIIQSASRTRNVIEERSKITYQPELHKHKFKELLKLLKPSQDYDTIPPKGWQEIGFQGTDPSTDLRGAGILGLDALIAFGRYYGSAGQDIVTEAIEGGSSWYPWALASINITWWCISLIKTNQLNYFLLSPSGTTSSNPDKRKEEETLMEDIPQELHGFLVLQLKLTLLFHHFWLNLQPRPSVMDFETKFKVFKQLTQQGLAKGFIGGMGVGWILDPSAPDFAHHQVLVKF
;
A
#
# COMPACT_ATOMS: atom_id res chain seq x y z
N MET A 1 -16.48 -25.26 -48.30
CA MET A 1 -15.57 -25.01 -47.16
C MET A 1 -16.31 -24.15 -46.15
N ALA A 2 -16.82 -24.77 -45.10
CA ALA A 2 -17.62 -24.11 -44.07
C ALA A 2 -16.70 -23.63 -42.93
N ALA A 3 -16.89 -22.38 -42.49
CA ALA A 3 -16.12 -21.76 -41.41
C ALA A 3 -16.48 -22.37 -40.03
N PRO A 4 -15.51 -22.48 -39.10
CA PRO A 4 -15.79 -22.99 -37.75
C PRO A 4 -16.53 -21.93 -36.93
N GLN A 5 -17.56 -22.38 -36.20
CA GLN A 5 -18.32 -21.56 -35.25
C GLN A 5 -17.50 -21.27 -33.99
N PRO A 6 -17.54 -20.05 -33.43
CA PRO A 6 -16.94 -19.76 -32.14
C PRO A 6 -17.80 -20.34 -31.00
N THR A 7 -17.16 -21.09 -30.12
CA THR A 7 -17.72 -21.65 -28.88
C THR A 7 -18.08 -20.55 -27.90
N THR A 8 -19.37 -20.45 -27.57
CA THR A 8 -19.91 -19.53 -26.56
C THR A 8 -19.46 -19.96 -25.15
N THR A 9 -18.45 -19.32 -24.59
CA THR A 9 -18.16 -19.42 -23.14
C THR A 9 -18.97 -18.35 -22.42
N THR A 10 -20.08 -18.75 -21.80
CA THR A 10 -20.89 -17.87 -20.96
C THR A 10 -20.22 -17.66 -19.61
N PHE A 11 -19.57 -16.52 -19.43
CA PHE A 11 -19.16 -16.04 -18.10
C PHE A 11 -20.41 -15.64 -17.31
N ARG A 12 -20.68 -16.35 -16.20
CA ARG A 12 -21.61 -15.84 -15.18
C ARG A 12 -20.93 -14.70 -14.42
N PRO A 13 -21.58 -13.53 -14.28
CA PRO A 13 -21.07 -12.47 -13.42
C PRO A 13 -21.09 -12.96 -11.97
N SER A 14 -19.94 -12.91 -11.29
CA SER A 14 -19.86 -13.03 -9.83
C SER A 14 -20.73 -11.95 -9.21
N ALA A 15 -21.55 -12.32 -8.23
CA ALA A 15 -22.51 -11.44 -7.59
C ALA A 15 -21.91 -10.07 -7.26
N THR A 16 -22.58 -9.01 -7.73
CA THR A 16 -22.32 -7.65 -7.29
C THR A 16 -22.38 -7.61 -5.77
N PRO A 17 -21.42 -6.94 -5.09
CA PRO A 17 -21.52 -6.77 -3.65
C PRO A 17 -22.84 -6.07 -3.35
N SER A 18 -23.57 -6.57 -2.34
CA SER A 18 -24.86 -6.01 -1.98
C SER A 18 -24.73 -4.50 -1.74
N TYR A 19 -25.75 -3.73 -2.09
CA TYR A 19 -25.81 -2.28 -1.84
C TYR A 19 -25.42 -1.93 -0.37
N TRP A 20 -25.73 -2.82 0.57
CA TRP A 20 -25.35 -2.70 1.98
C TRP A 20 -23.85 -2.83 2.26
N THR A 21 -23.11 -3.61 1.47
CA THR A 21 -21.66 -3.76 1.59
C THR A 21 -20.95 -2.46 1.18
N LEU A 22 -21.42 -1.80 0.13
CA LEU A 22 -20.93 -0.48 -0.30
C LEU A 22 -21.28 0.61 0.74
N VAL A 23 -22.51 0.59 1.28
CA VAL A 23 -22.95 1.53 2.33
C VAL A 23 -22.14 1.36 3.62
N LEU A 24 -21.88 0.12 4.07
CA LEU A 24 -21.06 -0.15 5.25
C LEU A 24 -19.59 0.19 5.04
N PHE A 25 -19.07 -0.01 3.82
CA PHE A 25 -17.72 0.40 3.42
C PHE A 25 -17.56 1.93 3.48
N HIS A 26 -18.58 2.69 3.05
CA HIS A 26 -18.60 4.16 3.14
C HIS A 26 -18.87 4.70 4.53
N LEU A 27 -19.25 3.87 5.51
CA LEU A 27 -19.57 4.31 6.88
C LEU A 27 -18.50 3.92 7.91
N THR A 28 -17.63 2.95 7.64
CA THR A 28 -16.79 2.35 8.70
C THR A 28 -15.33 2.80 8.77
N ILE A 29 -14.70 3.39 7.75
CA ILE A 29 -13.29 3.88 7.83
C ILE A 29 -13.01 5.01 6.79
N PRO A 30 -12.12 5.98 7.09
CA PRO A 30 -12.53 7.32 7.51
C PRO A 30 -13.55 7.87 6.52
N SER A 31 -14.80 7.61 6.87
CA SER A 31 -16.01 7.85 6.12
C SER A 31 -16.36 9.33 6.19
N ILE A 32 -17.38 9.76 5.44
CA ILE A 32 -18.11 11.04 5.54
C ILE A 32 -17.88 11.87 6.84
N PRO A 33 -17.89 11.32 8.07
CA PRO A 33 -17.46 11.99 9.31
C PRO A 33 -16.15 12.81 9.27
N ASP A 34 -15.10 12.41 8.57
CA ASP A 34 -13.83 13.16 8.55
C ASP A 34 -13.84 14.29 7.52
N ALA A 35 -14.46 14.10 6.36
CA ALA A 35 -14.77 15.18 5.43
C ALA A 35 -15.76 16.18 6.04
N TRP A 36 -16.74 15.69 6.80
CA TRP A 36 -17.70 16.47 7.58
C TRP A 36 -17.05 17.23 8.74
N ARG A 37 -16.11 16.63 9.47
CA ARG A 37 -15.31 17.32 10.49
C ARG A 37 -14.45 18.43 9.89
N ASN A 38 -13.82 18.18 8.74
CA ASN A 38 -13.02 19.17 8.03
C ASN A 38 -13.86 20.30 7.43
N LEU A 39 -15.10 20.01 7.02
CA LEU A 39 -16.09 21.02 6.61
C LEU A 39 -16.57 21.86 7.82
N ILE A 40 -16.79 21.24 8.97
CA ILE A 40 -17.20 21.96 10.19
C ILE A 40 -16.07 22.86 10.68
N SER A 41 -14.83 22.37 10.72
CA SER A 41 -13.68 23.18 11.17
C SER A 41 -13.34 24.32 10.22
N SER A 42 -13.63 24.20 8.92
CA SER A 42 -13.47 25.31 7.96
C SER A 42 -14.56 26.38 8.07
N GLN A 43 -15.71 26.06 8.68
CA GLN A 43 -16.83 27.00 8.89
C GLN A 43 -16.77 27.71 10.25
N GLU A 44 -15.92 27.26 11.17
CA GLU A 44 -15.76 27.80 12.53
C GLU A 44 -15.40 29.30 12.55
N TYR A 45 -14.65 29.76 11.54
CA TYR A 45 -14.18 31.14 11.41
C TYR A 45 -15.01 32.02 10.47
N SER A 46 -15.93 31.42 9.70
CA SER A 46 -16.61 32.08 8.57
C SER A 46 -18.05 32.50 8.90
N SER A 47 -18.77 31.72 9.70
CA SER A 47 -20.14 32.03 10.14
C SER A 47 -20.54 31.23 11.40
N PRO A 48 -20.64 31.87 12.58
CA PRO A 48 -20.92 31.19 13.86
C PRO A 48 -22.27 30.46 13.89
N THR A 49 -23.27 31.00 13.20
CA THR A 49 -24.62 30.43 13.12
C THR A 49 -24.66 29.16 12.27
N ILE A 50 -23.94 29.14 11.13
CA ILE A 50 -23.83 27.94 10.28
C ILE A 50 -23.06 26.84 11.03
N TYR A 51 -21.98 27.21 11.73
CA TYR A 51 -21.22 26.27 12.55
C TYR A 51 -22.08 25.61 13.64
N ALA A 52 -22.91 26.39 14.37
CA ALA A 52 -23.79 25.85 15.41
C ALA A 52 -24.85 24.87 14.86
N VAL A 53 -25.39 25.15 13.67
CA VAL A 53 -26.33 24.25 12.99
C VAL A 53 -25.64 22.95 12.58
N LEU A 54 -24.47 23.03 11.93
CA LEU A 54 -23.70 21.85 11.51
C LEU A 54 -23.25 20.99 12.71
N LEU A 55 -22.88 21.62 13.82
CA LEU A 55 -22.49 20.92 15.06
C LEU A 55 -23.69 20.17 15.67
N THR A 56 -24.88 20.76 15.60
CA THR A 56 -26.13 20.11 16.05
C THR A 56 -26.44 18.89 15.18
N ILE A 57 -26.32 19.01 13.86
CA ILE A 57 -26.47 17.89 12.92
C ILE A 57 -25.44 16.78 13.21
N HIS A 58 -24.17 17.13 13.45
CA HIS A 58 -23.13 16.16 13.82
C HIS A 58 -23.50 15.38 15.10
N ARG A 59 -23.97 16.07 16.13
CA ARG A 59 -24.40 15.45 17.40
C ARG A 59 -25.59 14.53 17.18
N SER A 60 -26.55 14.91 16.35
CA SER A 60 -27.71 14.09 15.99
C SER A 60 -27.31 12.83 15.20
N ILE A 61 -26.43 12.94 14.21
CA ILE A 61 -25.91 11.79 13.47
C ILE A 61 -25.18 10.84 14.41
N LYS A 62 -24.32 11.36 15.31
CA LYS A 62 -23.62 10.56 16.31
C LYS A 62 -24.59 9.83 17.25
N ALA A 63 -25.65 10.51 17.69
CA ALA A 63 -26.70 9.92 18.53
C ALA A 63 -27.47 8.83 17.78
N ILE A 64 -27.82 9.04 16.51
CA ILE A 64 -28.50 8.05 15.66
C ILE A 64 -27.59 6.84 15.41
N CYS A 65 -26.32 7.04 15.07
CA CYS A 65 -25.37 5.94 14.91
C CYS A 65 -25.20 5.16 16.23
N SER A 66 -25.14 5.85 17.37
CA SER A 66 -25.10 5.22 18.69
C SER A 66 -26.36 4.42 18.99
N LEU A 67 -27.55 4.95 18.64
CA LEU A 67 -28.83 4.28 18.79
C LEU A 67 -28.95 3.07 17.87
N VAL A 68 -28.53 3.17 16.61
CA VAL A 68 -28.48 2.04 15.66
C VAL A 68 -27.52 0.96 16.17
N THR A 69 -26.36 1.36 16.71
CA THR A 69 -25.40 0.43 17.33
C THR A 69 -26.00 -0.23 18.58
N LEU A 70 -26.75 0.53 19.39
CA LEU A 70 -27.44 0.02 20.57
C LEU A 70 -28.57 -0.95 20.17
N LEU A 71 -29.38 -0.62 19.16
CA LEU A 71 -30.50 -1.44 18.68
C LEU A 71 -30.02 -2.71 17.97
N THR A 72 -28.93 -2.65 17.21
CA THR A 72 -28.28 -3.84 16.64
C THR A 72 -27.69 -4.73 17.73
N ARG A 73 -27.11 -4.14 18.80
CA ARG A 73 -26.69 -4.89 20.01
C ARG A 73 -27.89 -5.46 20.78
N PHE A 74 -29.00 -4.74 20.87
CA PHE A 74 -30.22 -5.21 21.54
C PHE A 74 -30.86 -6.38 20.81
N ARG A 75 -30.87 -6.35 19.47
CA ARG A 75 -31.37 -7.47 18.64
C ARG A 75 -30.46 -8.71 18.70
N SER A 76 -29.17 -8.54 19.04
CA SER A 76 -28.27 -9.66 19.37
C SER A 76 -28.39 -10.16 20.82
N SER A 77 -29.00 -9.38 21.72
CA SER A 77 -29.10 -9.70 23.15
C SER A 77 -30.11 -10.80 23.47
N THR A 78 -30.93 -11.24 22.50
CA THR A 78 -31.83 -12.39 22.63
C THR A 78 -31.18 -13.74 22.28
N ARG A 79 -29.87 -13.76 22.01
CA ARG A 79 -29.07 -15.00 21.96
C ARG A 79 -27.97 -14.91 23.01
N HIS A 80 -27.98 -15.81 23.99
CA HIS A 80 -26.89 -15.95 24.96
C HIS A 80 -25.56 -16.19 24.22
N SER A 81 -24.75 -15.14 24.11
CA SER A 81 -23.36 -15.16 23.68
C SER A 81 -22.65 -14.10 24.51
N GLN A 82 -21.72 -14.52 25.37
CA GLN A 82 -20.83 -13.63 26.13
C GLN A 82 -20.32 -12.54 25.18
N SER A 83 -20.35 -11.29 25.63
CA SER A 83 -19.87 -10.14 24.85
C SER A 83 -18.39 -10.33 24.53
N SER A 84 -18.07 -10.92 23.38
CA SER A 84 -16.70 -11.15 22.96
C SER A 84 -16.03 -9.80 22.73
N SER A 85 -14.83 -9.61 23.30
CA SER A 85 -14.07 -8.38 23.13
C SER A 85 -13.86 -8.07 21.64
N GLU A 86 -13.70 -6.80 21.25
CA GLU A 86 -13.44 -6.45 19.84
C GLU A 86 -12.19 -7.15 19.28
N LEU A 87 -11.21 -7.46 20.15
CA LEU A 87 -10.04 -8.24 19.80
C LEU A 87 -10.40 -9.69 19.52
N SER A 88 -11.21 -10.31 20.37
CA SER A 88 -11.74 -11.67 20.14
C SER A 88 -12.53 -11.75 18.84
N ARG A 89 -13.36 -10.75 18.52
CA ARG A 89 -14.10 -10.66 17.25
C ARG A 89 -13.20 -10.53 16.03
N ALA A 90 -12.12 -9.74 16.13
CA ALA A 90 -11.14 -9.62 15.05
C ALA A 90 -10.42 -10.95 14.80
N LEU A 91 -9.97 -11.61 15.86
CA LEU A 91 -9.27 -12.89 15.80
C LEU A 91 -10.18 -14.02 15.30
N GLU A 92 -11.45 -14.06 15.74
CA GLU A 92 -12.43 -15.01 15.25
C GLU A 92 -12.68 -14.87 13.75
N ALA A 93 -12.73 -13.65 13.23
CA ALA A 93 -12.83 -13.40 11.80
C ALA A 93 -11.59 -13.91 11.03
N GLY A 94 -10.38 -13.73 11.60
CA GLY A 94 -9.14 -14.26 11.08
C GLY A 94 -9.14 -15.80 11.02
N LEU A 95 -9.47 -16.45 12.13
CA LEU A 95 -9.54 -17.91 12.24
C LEU A 95 -10.59 -18.50 11.28
N LYS A 96 -11.77 -17.89 11.16
CA LYS A 96 -12.79 -18.30 10.19
C LYS A 96 -12.29 -18.21 8.74
N ASN A 97 -11.51 -17.17 8.41
CA ASN A 97 -10.91 -17.02 7.10
C ASN A 97 -9.87 -18.12 6.82
N GLU A 98 -9.01 -18.44 7.81
CA GLU A 98 -8.04 -19.53 7.70
C GLU A 98 -8.71 -20.88 7.50
N ILE A 99 -9.74 -21.20 8.29
CA ILE A 99 -10.51 -22.45 8.18
C ILE A 99 -11.16 -22.55 6.79
N ARG A 100 -11.77 -21.45 6.31
CA ARG A 100 -12.35 -21.41 4.96
C ARG A 100 -11.30 -21.67 3.89
N ASN A 101 -10.15 -21.01 3.96
CA ASN A 101 -9.09 -21.16 2.96
C ASN A 101 -8.43 -22.55 3.02
N ALA A 102 -8.34 -23.15 4.20
CA ALA A 102 -7.90 -24.54 4.36
C ALA A 102 -8.89 -25.54 3.73
N ARG A 103 -10.20 -25.32 3.89
CA ARG A 103 -11.24 -26.15 3.24
C ARG A 103 -11.20 -26.01 1.72
N VAL A 104 -11.04 -24.80 1.20
CA VAL A 104 -10.90 -24.55 -0.24
C VAL A 104 -9.68 -25.27 -0.80
N ARG A 105 -8.52 -25.16 -0.14
CA ARG A 105 -7.31 -25.91 -0.55
C ARG A 105 -7.52 -27.42 -0.53
N LYS A 106 -8.20 -27.94 0.49
CA LYS A 106 -8.53 -29.37 0.55
C LYS A 106 -9.41 -29.77 -0.63
N MET A 107 -10.43 -28.98 -0.97
CA MET A 107 -11.32 -29.26 -2.11
C MET A 107 -10.54 -29.31 -3.44
N TYR A 108 -9.65 -28.35 -3.70
CA TYR A 108 -8.81 -28.37 -4.90
C TYR A 108 -7.82 -29.54 -4.93
N ARG A 109 -7.31 -29.95 -3.77
CA ARG A 109 -6.43 -31.12 -3.66
C ARG A 109 -7.20 -32.44 -3.91
N ASP A 110 -8.40 -32.56 -3.35
CA ASP A 110 -9.25 -33.74 -3.57
C ASP A 110 -9.71 -33.82 -5.06
N ASP A 111 -9.90 -32.67 -5.74
CA ASP A 111 -10.19 -32.60 -7.18
C ASP A 111 -8.96 -32.97 -8.04
N GLU A 112 -7.75 -32.49 -7.67
CA GLU A 112 -6.49 -32.90 -8.31
C GLU A 112 -6.22 -34.39 -8.13
N ASP A 113 -6.36 -34.93 -6.92
CA ASP A 113 -6.17 -36.36 -6.62
C ASP A 113 -7.17 -37.23 -7.41
N SER A 114 -8.42 -36.77 -7.62
CA SER A 114 -9.41 -37.47 -8.46
C SER A 114 -9.06 -37.47 -9.96
N SER A 115 -8.34 -36.44 -10.42
CA SER A 115 -7.86 -36.33 -11.80
C SER A 115 -6.52 -37.06 -12.02
N GLU A 116 -5.68 -37.11 -10.98
CA GLU A 116 -4.44 -37.88 -10.96
C GLU A 116 -4.71 -39.37 -10.89
N GLU A 117 -5.77 -39.86 -10.23
CA GLU A 117 -6.17 -41.27 -10.29
C GLU A 117 -6.47 -41.75 -11.73
N THR A 118 -6.99 -40.86 -12.59
CA THR A 118 -7.16 -41.13 -14.03
C THR A 118 -5.88 -40.95 -14.86
N THR A 119 -4.92 -40.16 -14.39
CA THR A 119 -3.69 -39.81 -15.14
C THR A 119 -2.50 -40.72 -14.75
N ALA A 120 -2.50 -41.26 -13.54
CA ALA A 120 -1.48 -42.17 -12.99
C ALA A 120 -1.45 -43.55 -13.67
N LEU A 121 -2.45 -43.89 -14.49
CA LEU A 121 -2.41 -45.07 -15.37
C LEU A 121 -1.52 -44.87 -16.62
N LEU A 122 -1.04 -43.65 -16.91
CA LEU A 122 -0.32 -43.33 -18.14
C LEU A 122 1.03 -42.62 -17.98
N ALA A 123 1.43 -42.20 -16.78
CA ALA A 123 2.68 -41.43 -16.62
C ALA A 123 3.52 -41.95 -15.44
N SER A 124 4.44 -42.87 -15.73
CA SER A 124 5.64 -43.07 -14.90
C SER A 124 6.73 -42.10 -15.37
N SER A 125 7.41 -41.46 -14.40
CA SER A 125 8.55 -40.54 -14.53
C SER A 125 8.25 -39.03 -14.68
N SER A 126 7.81 -38.37 -13.61
CA SER A 126 8.09 -36.93 -13.36
C SER A 126 7.65 -36.40 -11.97
N ALA A 127 7.11 -37.23 -11.09
CA ALA A 127 6.47 -36.80 -9.84
C ALA A 127 7.38 -36.28 -8.70
N GLN A 128 8.70 -36.12 -8.89
CA GLN A 128 9.61 -35.74 -7.80
C GLN A 128 9.87 -34.23 -7.64
N ASN A 129 9.52 -33.39 -8.61
CA ASN A 129 9.79 -31.94 -8.54
C ASN A 129 8.59 -31.05 -8.19
N GLU A 130 7.35 -31.56 -8.21
CA GLU A 130 6.16 -30.73 -7.97
C GLU A 130 5.74 -30.66 -6.49
N HIS A 131 6.03 -31.68 -5.70
CA HIS A 131 5.64 -31.73 -4.28
C HIS A 131 6.34 -30.70 -3.38
N GLN A 132 7.46 -30.08 -3.81
CA GLN A 132 8.13 -29.03 -3.02
C GLN A 132 7.56 -27.61 -3.25
N ALA A 133 6.74 -27.39 -4.29
CA ALA A 133 6.18 -26.07 -4.61
C ALA A 133 4.82 -25.80 -3.93
N GLN A 134 4.03 -26.84 -3.65
CA GLN A 134 2.67 -26.70 -3.09
C GLN A 134 2.62 -26.42 -1.58
N ASP A 135 3.69 -26.72 -0.82
CA ASP A 135 3.67 -26.64 0.65
C ASP A 135 3.99 -25.25 1.23
N LYS A 136 4.36 -24.26 0.39
CA LYS A 136 4.76 -22.91 0.84
C LYS A 136 3.67 -21.83 0.75
N SER A 137 2.51 -22.10 0.17
CA SER A 137 1.40 -21.13 0.13
C SER A 137 0.53 -21.23 1.40
N LYS A 138 1.08 -20.80 2.54
CA LYS A 138 0.24 -20.44 3.69
C LYS A 138 -0.63 -19.27 3.25
N SER A 139 -1.94 -19.51 3.15
CA SER A 139 -2.96 -18.49 2.87
C SER A 139 -2.72 -17.27 3.77
N ALA A 140 -2.35 -16.13 3.18
CA ALA A 140 -2.06 -14.91 3.91
C ALA A 140 -3.25 -14.46 4.77
N LEU A 141 -2.98 -14.08 6.01
CA LEU A 141 -3.98 -13.54 6.92
C LEU A 141 -4.57 -12.24 6.34
N SER A 142 -5.85 -11.99 6.58
CA SER A 142 -6.50 -10.78 6.07
C SER A 142 -5.85 -9.52 6.65
N ASN A 143 -5.39 -8.60 5.79
CA ASN A 143 -4.83 -7.30 6.18
C ASN A 143 -5.75 -6.52 7.13
N LEU A 144 -7.07 -6.65 6.95
CA LEU A 144 -8.04 -6.00 7.83
C LEU A 144 -8.00 -6.56 9.26
N VAL A 145 -7.76 -7.86 9.42
CA VAL A 145 -7.61 -8.49 10.73
C VAL A 145 -6.35 -7.97 11.41
N VAL A 146 -5.21 -7.98 10.70
CA VAL A 146 -3.92 -7.47 11.20
C VAL A 146 -4.04 -6.00 11.60
N TRP A 147 -4.65 -5.18 10.73
CA TRP A 147 -4.89 -3.76 11.01
C TRP A 147 -5.75 -3.56 12.27
N ARG A 148 -6.84 -4.31 12.43
CA ARG A 148 -7.70 -4.23 13.62
C ARG A 148 -6.94 -4.62 14.89
N VAL A 149 -6.15 -5.68 14.85
CA VAL A 149 -5.32 -6.11 15.99
C VAL A 149 -4.30 -5.03 16.33
N SER A 150 -3.56 -4.52 15.34
CA SER A 150 -2.60 -3.42 15.51
C SER A 150 -3.25 -2.18 16.10
N TRP A 151 -4.43 -1.80 15.60
CA TRP A 151 -5.18 -0.66 16.10
C TRP A 151 -5.59 -0.86 17.57
N ILE A 152 -6.13 -2.02 17.93
CA ILE A 152 -6.54 -2.34 19.31
C ILE A 152 -5.35 -2.29 20.27
N ILE A 153 -4.21 -2.87 19.89
CA ILE A 153 -2.99 -2.85 20.71
C ILE A 153 -2.55 -1.40 20.95
N ASN A 154 -2.50 -0.58 19.89
CA ASN A 154 -2.05 0.81 19.97
C ASN A 154 -2.95 1.73 20.80
N HIS A 155 -4.25 1.42 20.90
CA HIS A 155 -5.24 2.23 21.63
C HIS A 155 -5.62 1.65 23.00
N SER A 156 -5.07 0.50 23.38
CA SER A 156 -5.38 -0.17 24.64
C SER A 156 -4.57 0.39 25.80
N LYS A 157 -5.23 0.97 26.80
CA LYS A 157 -4.59 1.44 28.06
C LYS A 157 -3.91 0.32 28.86
N GLN A 158 -4.37 -0.92 28.71
CA GLN A 158 -3.83 -2.08 29.43
C GLN A 158 -2.61 -2.72 28.74
N LEU A 159 -2.34 -2.38 27.46
CA LEU A 159 -1.29 -3.03 26.66
C LEU A 159 -0.11 -2.09 26.38
N GLN A 160 0.15 -1.13 27.26
CA GLN A 160 1.22 -0.14 27.04
C GLN A 160 2.61 -0.79 27.02
N THR A 161 2.89 -1.72 27.94
CA THR A 161 4.14 -2.49 27.96
C THR A 161 4.30 -3.33 26.69
N THR A 162 3.23 -4.01 26.27
CA THR A 162 3.21 -4.80 25.04
C THR A 162 3.46 -3.93 23.80
N LYS A 163 2.88 -2.72 23.75
CA LYS A 163 3.10 -1.77 22.66
C LYS A 163 4.58 -1.39 22.53
N LEU A 164 5.25 -1.13 23.65
CA LEU A 164 6.69 -0.83 23.65
C LEU A 164 7.50 -2.05 23.21
N ALA A 165 7.15 -3.24 23.70
CA ALA A 165 7.86 -4.48 23.37
C ALA A 165 7.74 -4.86 21.88
N ILE A 166 6.57 -4.65 21.26
CA ILE A 166 6.35 -4.89 19.82
C ILE A 166 7.30 -4.06 18.94
N CYS A 167 7.70 -2.87 19.40
CA CYS A 167 8.64 -2.02 18.67
C CYS A 167 10.11 -2.39 18.91
N SER A 168 10.41 -3.31 19.84
CA SER A 168 11.77 -3.76 20.14
C SER A 168 12.16 -4.97 19.30
N GLU A 169 13.42 -5.01 18.83
CA GLU A 169 13.89 -6.03 17.87
C GLU A 169 14.10 -7.44 18.46
N GLY A 170 13.92 -7.62 19.77
CA GLY A 170 14.16 -8.90 20.46
C GLY A 170 12.94 -9.59 21.07
N SER A 171 11.73 -9.04 20.92
CA SER A 171 10.55 -9.61 21.58
C SER A 171 9.96 -10.79 20.81
N ASP A 172 9.78 -11.95 21.47
CA ASP A 172 9.13 -13.12 20.86
C ASP A 172 7.62 -12.89 20.66
N PRO A 173 7.09 -13.00 19.42
CA PRO A 173 5.65 -12.94 19.16
C PRO A 173 4.82 -13.89 20.03
N LYS A 174 5.34 -15.06 20.43
CA LYS A 174 4.60 -16.02 21.25
C LYS A 174 4.42 -15.52 22.68
N GLU A 175 5.49 -15.07 23.32
CA GLU A 175 5.43 -14.47 24.66
C GLU A 175 4.49 -13.25 24.68
N LEU A 176 4.57 -12.39 23.65
CA LEU A 176 3.66 -11.25 23.49
C LEU A 176 2.19 -11.69 23.34
N SER A 177 1.94 -12.76 22.58
CA SER A 177 0.61 -13.35 22.42
C SER A 177 0.06 -13.86 23.76
N GLU A 178 0.86 -14.60 24.53
CA GLU A 178 0.48 -15.13 25.84
C GLU A 178 0.16 -14.00 26.83
N ALA A 179 0.99 -12.95 26.85
CA ALA A 179 0.73 -11.76 27.67
C ALA A 179 -0.58 -11.06 27.27
N ILE A 180 -0.84 -10.87 25.97
CA ILE A 180 -2.09 -10.25 25.48
C ILE A 180 -3.29 -11.13 25.85
N VAL A 181 -3.20 -12.45 25.66
CA VAL A 181 -4.26 -13.41 25.98
C VAL A 181 -4.61 -13.34 27.47
N ALA A 182 -3.60 -13.31 28.35
CA ALA A 182 -3.79 -13.17 29.78
C ALA A 182 -4.42 -11.82 30.16
N ILE A 183 -3.85 -10.70 29.69
CA ILE A 183 -4.30 -9.33 30.02
C ILE A 183 -5.74 -9.07 29.53
N LYS A 184 -6.08 -9.55 28.33
CA LYS A 184 -7.38 -9.32 27.70
C LYS A 184 -8.38 -10.44 27.93
N SER A 185 -8.00 -11.47 28.70
CA SER A 185 -8.81 -12.66 28.96
C SER A 185 -9.41 -13.25 27.68
N ILE A 186 -8.58 -13.37 26.64
CA ILE A 186 -8.97 -13.89 25.33
C ILE A 186 -8.96 -15.42 25.38
N ASN A 187 -9.82 -16.06 24.60
CA ASN A 187 -9.75 -17.51 24.45
C ASN A 187 -8.39 -17.92 23.82
N PRO A 188 -7.59 -18.80 24.46
CA PRO A 188 -6.29 -19.23 23.96
C PRO A 188 -6.31 -19.84 22.55
N ILE A 189 -7.47 -20.31 22.07
CA ILE A 189 -7.63 -20.82 20.69
C ILE A 189 -7.20 -19.80 19.61
N PHE A 190 -7.26 -18.50 19.93
CA PHE A 190 -6.87 -17.43 19.01
C PHE A 190 -5.37 -17.12 19.01
N SER A 191 -4.58 -17.74 19.91
CA SER A 191 -3.14 -17.46 20.05
C SER A 191 -2.36 -17.65 18.73
N PRO A 192 -2.57 -18.71 17.92
CA PRO A 192 -1.86 -18.86 16.65
C PRO A 192 -2.10 -17.70 15.66
N THR A 193 -3.36 -17.29 15.50
CA THR A 193 -3.74 -16.16 14.64
C THR A 193 -3.19 -14.84 15.18
N LEU A 194 -3.16 -14.67 16.51
CA LEU A 194 -2.58 -13.49 17.15
C LEU A 194 -1.05 -13.43 16.94
N VAL A 195 -0.34 -14.55 17.10
CA VAL A 195 1.10 -14.66 16.82
C VAL A 195 1.40 -14.23 15.38
N GLU A 196 0.60 -14.67 14.41
CA GLU A 196 0.79 -14.27 13.01
C GLU A 196 0.55 -12.76 12.80
N CYS A 197 -0.49 -12.20 13.44
CA CYS A 197 -0.71 -10.74 13.43
C CYS A 197 0.50 -10.00 14.00
N LEU A 198 1.04 -10.47 15.13
CA LEU A 198 2.15 -9.82 15.83
C LEU A 198 3.43 -9.83 15.00
N LYS A 199 3.73 -10.93 14.29
CA LYS A 199 4.86 -10.99 13.35
C LYS A 199 4.76 -9.93 12.26
N ILE A 200 3.58 -9.77 11.66
CA ILE A 200 3.35 -8.75 10.62
C ILE A 200 3.48 -7.34 11.22
N ILE A 201 2.95 -7.11 12.41
CA ILE A 201 3.06 -5.81 13.10
C ILE A 201 4.53 -5.48 13.45
N GLN A 202 5.31 -6.46 13.90
CA GLN A 202 6.73 -6.29 14.17
C GLN A 202 7.53 -6.01 12.89
N SER A 203 7.26 -6.77 11.81
CA SER A 203 7.87 -6.51 10.49
C SER A 203 7.56 -5.09 9.99
N ALA A 204 6.30 -4.64 10.07
CA ALA A 204 5.90 -3.28 9.73
C ALA A 204 6.59 -2.22 10.60
N SER A 205 6.89 -2.54 11.86
CA SER A 205 7.62 -1.66 12.78
C SER A 205 9.10 -1.57 12.40
N ARG A 206 9.74 -2.69 12.06
CA ARG A 206 11.11 -2.71 11.53
C ARG A 206 11.22 -1.89 10.25
N THR A 207 10.32 -2.12 9.28
CA THR A 207 10.28 -1.32 8.04
C THR A 207 10.17 0.17 8.33
N ARG A 208 9.30 0.58 9.27
CA ARG A 208 9.19 2.00 9.66
C ARG A 208 10.51 2.55 10.19
N ASN A 209 11.19 1.81 11.05
CA ASN A 209 12.47 2.23 11.62
C ASN A 209 13.55 2.35 10.53
N VAL A 210 13.68 1.36 9.65
CA VAL A 210 14.66 1.38 8.55
C VAL A 210 14.40 2.55 7.60
N ILE A 211 13.13 2.85 7.27
CA ILE A 211 12.76 4.03 6.47
C ILE A 211 13.21 5.32 7.17
N GLU A 212 12.93 5.44 8.47
CA GLU A 212 13.28 6.63 9.24
C GLU A 212 14.80 6.81 9.34
N GLU A 213 15.55 5.76 9.65
CA GLU A 213 17.00 5.76 9.74
C GLU A 213 17.63 6.10 8.39
N ARG A 214 17.23 5.41 7.32
CA ARG A 214 17.73 5.65 5.97
C ARG A 214 17.44 7.07 5.50
N SER A 215 16.28 7.64 5.85
CA SER A 215 15.93 9.03 5.53
C SER A 215 16.78 10.09 6.24
N LYS A 216 17.43 9.74 7.36
CA LYS A 216 18.29 10.66 8.12
C LYS A 216 19.74 10.66 7.64
N ILE A 217 20.14 9.66 6.84
CA ILE A 217 21.51 9.58 6.31
C ILE A 217 21.68 10.69 5.28
N THR A 218 22.56 11.64 5.59
CA THR A 218 22.91 12.73 4.68
C THR A 218 23.84 12.22 3.58
N TYR A 219 23.66 12.71 2.35
CA TYR A 219 24.57 12.40 1.26
C TYR A 219 26.00 12.89 1.57
N GLN A 220 26.99 12.07 1.27
CA GLN A 220 28.40 12.37 1.45
C GLN A 220 29.12 11.95 0.17
N PRO A 221 29.78 12.87 -0.55
CA PRO A 221 30.44 12.56 -1.82
C PRO A 221 31.37 11.34 -1.73
N GLU A 222 32.23 11.28 -0.70
CA GLU A 222 33.22 10.22 -0.52
C GLU A 222 32.61 8.81 -0.41
N LEU A 223 31.43 8.69 0.19
CA LEU A 223 30.76 7.40 0.42
C LEU A 223 29.75 7.08 -0.69
N HIS A 224 29.06 8.09 -1.20
CA HIS A 224 27.83 7.92 -1.97
C HIS A 224 27.95 8.36 -3.43
N LYS A 225 29.12 8.85 -3.91
CA LYS A 225 29.35 9.22 -5.32
C LYS A 225 28.92 8.14 -6.30
N HIS A 226 29.19 6.86 -5.99
CA HIS A 226 28.85 5.73 -6.85
C HIS A 226 27.34 5.65 -7.17
N LYS A 227 26.46 6.03 -6.25
CA LYS A 227 25.00 6.03 -6.45
C LYS A 227 24.57 7.05 -7.51
N PHE A 228 25.18 8.23 -7.53
CA PHE A 228 24.92 9.21 -8.59
C PHE A 228 25.50 8.80 -9.93
N LYS A 229 26.68 8.16 -9.95
CA LYS A 229 27.24 7.58 -11.19
C LYS A 229 26.28 6.57 -11.79
N GLU A 230 25.74 5.69 -10.96
CA GLU A 230 24.74 4.71 -11.37
C GLU A 230 23.45 5.37 -11.86
N LEU A 231 22.90 6.32 -11.11
CA LEU A 231 21.69 7.03 -11.50
C LEU A 231 21.83 7.66 -12.90
N LEU A 232 22.96 8.31 -13.15
CA LEU A 232 23.22 8.94 -14.45
C LEU A 232 23.32 7.89 -15.56
N LYS A 233 24.05 6.79 -15.32
CA LYS A 233 24.13 5.68 -16.27
C LYS A 233 22.75 5.08 -16.60
N LEU A 234 21.85 5.01 -15.62
CA LEU A 234 20.49 4.49 -15.79
C LEU A 234 19.59 5.45 -16.58
N LEU A 235 19.65 6.76 -16.30
CA LEU A 235 18.68 7.73 -16.82
C LEU A 235 19.16 8.57 -18.01
N LYS A 236 20.47 8.83 -18.11
CA LYS A 236 21.12 9.58 -19.19
C LYS A 236 22.46 8.91 -19.55
N PRO A 237 22.44 7.72 -20.17
CA PRO A 237 23.64 6.93 -20.46
C PRO A 237 24.64 7.62 -21.41
N SER A 238 24.21 8.66 -22.13
CA SER A 238 25.08 9.50 -22.96
C SER A 238 25.97 10.45 -22.16
N GLN A 239 25.72 10.62 -20.86
CA GLN A 239 26.49 11.49 -19.98
C GLN A 239 27.38 10.67 -19.05
N ASP A 240 28.62 11.11 -18.88
CA ASP A 240 29.53 10.56 -17.89
C ASP A 240 29.61 11.48 -16.67
N TYR A 241 29.54 10.88 -15.48
CA TYR A 241 29.53 11.61 -14.21
C TYR A 241 30.78 12.47 -14.05
N ASP A 242 31.96 11.95 -14.43
CA ASP A 242 33.22 12.68 -14.19
C ASP A 242 33.41 13.85 -15.19
N THR A 243 32.59 13.92 -16.24
CA THR A 243 32.60 15.00 -17.24
C THR A 243 31.31 15.82 -17.28
N ILE A 244 30.32 15.49 -16.44
CA ILE A 244 29.04 16.19 -16.42
C ILE A 244 29.26 17.67 -16.05
N PRO A 245 28.76 18.62 -16.85
CA PRO A 245 28.87 20.02 -16.48
C PRO A 245 28.09 20.27 -15.18
N PRO A 246 28.41 21.31 -14.38
CA PRO A 246 27.70 21.59 -13.14
C PRO A 246 26.17 21.70 -13.30
N LYS A 247 25.68 22.16 -14.46
CA LYS A 247 24.24 22.25 -14.77
C LYS A 247 23.63 20.94 -15.30
N GLY A 248 24.42 19.90 -15.59
CA GLY A 248 23.92 18.65 -16.19
C GLY A 248 22.96 17.89 -15.26
N TRP A 249 23.02 18.11 -13.95
CA TRP A 249 22.02 17.57 -13.01
C TRP A 249 20.59 18.08 -13.28
N GLN A 250 20.44 19.22 -13.95
CA GLN A 250 19.15 19.76 -14.37
C GLN A 250 18.50 18.91 -15.48
N GLU A 251 19.30 18.16 -16.24
CA GLU A 251 18.80 17.29 -17.33
C GLU A 251 18.08 16.04 -16.84
N ILE A 252 18.17 15.74 -15.54
CA ILE A 252 17.35 14.75 -14.85
C ILE A 252 16.43 15.40 -13.80
N GLY A 253 16.42 16.74 -13.71
CA GLY A 253 15.49 17.51 -12.89
C GLY A 253 15.89 17.75 -11.44
N PHE A 254 17.18 17.73 -11.10
CA PHE A 254 17.67 18.30 -9.84
C PHE A 254 17.67 19.83 -9.88
N GLN A 255 17.64 20.46 -8.71
CA GLN A 255 17.75 21.91 -8.57
C GLN A 255 19.21 22.33 -8.46
N GLY A 256 19.58 23.40 -9.18
CA GLY A 256 20.90 24.01 -9.06
C GLY A 256 22.00 23.16 -9.70
N THR A 257 23.21 23.24 -9.13
CA THR A 257 24.41 22.52 -9.63
C THR A 257 24.91 21.46 -8.66
N ASP A 258 24.38 21.43 -7.44
CA ASP A 258 24.72 20.46 -6.41
C ASP A 258 23.46 19.67 -6.02
N PRO A 259 23.32 18.43 -6.54
CA PRO A 259 22.13 17.61 -6.31
C PRO A 259 21.98 17.15 -4.85
N SER A 260 23.03 17.30 -4.02
CA SER A 260 22.95 16.94 -2.61
C SER A 260 21.98 17.85 -1.83
N THR A 261 21.78 19.08 -2.29
CA THR A 261 20.92 20.07 -1.64
C THR A 261 19.43 19.70 -1.70
N ASP A 262 19.02 18.95 -2.73
CA ASP A 262 17.66 18.44 -2.91
C ASP A 262 17.36 17.23 -2.01
N LEU A 263 18.40 16.48 -1.62
CA LEU A 263 18.27 15.28 -0.80
C LEU A 263 18.04 15.58 0.69
N ARG A 264 18.02 16.84 1.14
CA ARG A 264 17.98 17.19 2.58
C ARG A 264 16.81 16.58 3.35
N GLY A 265 15.62 16.51 2.75
CA GLY A 265 14.44 15.95 3.40
C GLY A 265 14.43 14.42 3.40
N ALA A 266 14.61 13.82 2.23
CA ALA A 266 14.52 12.36 2.06
C ALA A 266 15.82 11.61 2.37
N GLY A 267 16.94 12.31 2.60
CA GLY A 267 18.26 11.74 2.79
C GLY A 267 18.69 10.86 1.60
N ILE A 268 19.52 9.87 1.88
CA ILE A 268 19.94 8.88 0.89
C ILE A 268 18.78 8.02 0.38
N LEU A 269 17.69 7.88 1.15
CA LEU A 269 16.49 7.18 0.71
C LEU A 269 15.85 7.85 -0.52
N GLY A 270 16.00 9.17 -0.65
CA GLY A 270 15.64 9.89 -1.88
C GLY A 270 16.41 9.40 -3.09
N LEU A 271 17.73 9.22 -2.96
CA LEU A 271 18.59 8.73 -4.04
C LEU A 271 18.35 7.23 -4.34
N ASP A 272 18.17 6.41 -3.30
CA ASP A 272 17.80 5.00 -3.43
C ASP A 272 16.49 4.85 -4.25
N ALA A 273 15.52 5.75 -4.07
CA ALA A 273 14.28 5.77 -4.83
C ALA A 273 14.45 6.14 -6.32
N LEU A 274 15.30 7.12 -6.64
CA LEU A 274 15.58 7.47 -8.03
C LEU A 274 16.29 6.32 -8.77
N ILE A 275 17.23 5.65 -8.11
CA ILE A 275 17.94 4.50 -8.67
C ILE A 275 16.98 3.33 -8.87
N ALA A 276 16.16 3.02 -7.85
CA ALA A 276 15.15 1.98 -7.95
C ALA A 276 14.19 2.23 -9.13
N PHE A 277 13.78 3.49 -9.36
CA PHE A 277 12.97 3.85 -10.53
C PHE A 277 13.71 3.55 -11.85
N GLY A 278 14.96 3.99 -11.98
CA GLY A 278 15.76 3.76 -13.20
C GLY A 278 16.00 2.27 -13.48
N ARG A 279 16.26 1.47 -12.44
CA ARG A 279 16.40 0.02 -12.55
C ARG A 279 15.09 -0.66 -12.92
N TYR A 280 13.98 -0.27 -12.29
CA TYR A 280 12.68 -0.90 -12.47
C TYR A 280 12.05 -0.63 -13.85
N TYR A 281 12.13 0.60 -14.33
CA TYR A 281 11.53 0.97 -15.62
C TYR A 281 12.49 0.92 -16.80
N GLY A 282 13.80 0.80 -16.57
CA GLY A 282 14.81 0.68 -17.63
C GLY A 282 14.68 1.82 -18.66
N SER A 283 14.61 1.46 -19.95
CA SER A 283 14.45 2.41 -21.05
C SER A 283 13.16 3.24 -20.95
N ALA A 284 12.04 2.66 -20.49
CA ALA A 284 10.82 3.43 -20.29
C ALA A 284 11.00 4.49 -19.20
N GLY A 285 11.86 4.24 -18.20
CA GLY A 285 12.25 5.23 -17.21
C GLY A 285 13.00 6.41 -17.81
N GLN A 286 13.87 6.16 -18.79
CA GLN A 286 14.58 7.21 -19.54
C GLN A 286 13.61 8.06 -20.36
N ASP A 287 12.63 7.44 -21.00
CA ASP A 287 11.60 8.13 -21.78
C ASP A 287 10.76 9.04 -20.88
N ILE A 288 10.31 8.56 -19.71
CA ILE A 288 9.55 9.34 -18.74
C ILE A 288 10.34 10.56 -18.24
N VAL A 289 11.62 10.37 -17.91
CA VAL A 289 12.49 11.47 -17.47
C VAL A 289 12.67 12.48 -18.59
N THR A 290 12.88 12.00 -19.81
CA THR A 290 13.03 12.86 -20.99
C THR A 290 11.76 13.64 -21.27
N GLU A 291 10.59 13.01 -21.23
CA GLU A 291 9.29 13.69 -21.40
C GLU A 291 9.02 14.72 -20.30
N ALA A 292 9.40 14.43 -19.04
CA ALA A 292 9.26 15.37 -17.94
C ALA A 292 10.15 16.62 -18.12
N ILE A 293 11.39 16.45 -18.59
CA ILE A 293 12.38 17.53 -18.69
C ILE A 293 12.25 18.30 -20.01
N GLU A 294 11.93 17.61 -21.10
CA GLU A 294 11.85 18.16 -22.47
C GLU A 294 10.39 18.38 -22.93
N GLY A 295 9.42 18.26 -22.02
CA GLY A 295 7.97 18.39 -22.26
C GLY A 295 7.46 19.79 -22.65
N GLY A 296 8.32 20.66 -23.19
CA GLY A 296 7.96 21.99 -23.66
C GLY A 296 7.37 22.88 -22.57
N SER A 297 6.17 23.42 -22.79
CA SER A 297 5.49 24.27 -21.80
C SER A 297 5.07 23.53 -20.53
N SER A 298 5.02 22.20 -20.57
CA SER A 298 4.67 21.34 -19.43
C SER A 298 5.87 20.61 -18.84
N TRP A 299 7.08 21.08 -19.08
CA TRP A 299 8.24 20.55 -18.38
C TRP A 299 8.10 20.69 -16.86
N TYR A 300 8.67 19.74 -16.11
CA TYR A 300 8.78 19.80 -14.66
C TYR A 300 10.05 19.08 -14.17
N PRO A 301 10.63 19.49 -13.03
CA PRO A 301 11.86 18.89 -12.52
C PRO A 301 11.60 17.47 -11.96
N TRP A 302 11.84 16.44 -12.77
CA TRP A 302 11.51 15.05 -12.44
C TRP A 302 12.17 14.56 -11.14
N ALA A 303 13.49 14.71 -10.97
CA ALA A 303 14.18 14.24 -9.76
C ALA A 303 13.64 14.94 -8.51
N LEU A 304 13.47 16.27 -8.56
CA LEU A 304 12.87 17.02 -7.45
C LEU A 304 11.46 16.54 -7.12
N ALA A 305 10.62 16.28 -8.13
CA ALA A 305 9.27 15.76 -7.94
C ALA A 305 9.28 14.37 -7.28
N SER A 306 10.14 13.47 -7.76
CA SER A 306 10.29 12.11 -7.22
C SER A 306 10.81 12.11 -5.78
N ILE A 307 11.80 12.96 -5.46
CA ILE A 307 12.30 13.17 -4.09
C ILE A 307 11.19 13.72 -3.19
N ASN A 308 10.39 14.66 -3.67
CA ASN A 308 9.23 15.19 -2.93
C ASN A 308 8.16 14.13 -2.67
N ILE A 309 7.95 13.19 -3.60
CA ILE A 309 7.06 12.03 -3.38
C ILE A 309 7.65 11.12 -2.31
N THR A 310 8.96 10.85 -2.34
CA THR A 310 9.64 10.06 -1.29
C THR A 310 9.46 10.69 0.09
N TRP A 311 9.69 12.00 0.20
CA TRP A 311 9.48 12.75 1.44
C TRP A 311 8.02 12.75 1.91
N TRP A 312 7.08 12.85 0.97
CA TRP A 312 5.65 12.75 1.27
C TRP A 312 5.28 11.36 1.82
N CYS A 313 5.77 10.28 1.21
CA CYS A 313 5.56 8.92 1.72
C CYS A 313 6.14 8.74 3.13
N ILE A 314 7.35 9.24 3.40
CA ILE A 314 7.96 9.24 4.74
C ILE A 314 7.03 9.97 5.73
N SER A 315 6.49 11.13 5.34
CA SER A 315 5.58 11.92 6.18
C SER A 315 4.26 11.20 6.47
N LEU A 316 3.70 10.48 5.49
CA LEU A 316 2.51 9.66 5.67
C LEU A 316 2.76 8.48 6.63
N ILE A 317 3.96 7.88 6.59
CA ILE A 317 4.35 6.82 7.53
C ILE A 317 4.49 7.36 8.95
N LYS A 318 5.15 8.51 9.13
CA LYS A 318 5.30 9.18 10.44
C LYS A 318 3.95 9.53 11.06
N THR A 319 2.97 9.91 10.22
CA THR A 319 1.61 10.23 10.65
C THR A 319 0.67 9.00 10.68
N ASN A 320 1.21 7.78 10.55
CA ASN A 320 0.47 6.51 10.57
C ASN A 320 -0.59 6.33 9.46
N GLN A 321 -0.56 7.16 8.42
CA GLN A 321 -1.52 7.13 7.32
C GLN A 321 -1.25 6.00 6.32
N LEU A 322 -0.02 5.47 6.27
CA LEU A 322 0.34 4.29 5.48
C LEU A 322 0.38 2.99 6.31
N ASN A 323 -0.19 2.97 7.51
CA ASN A 323 -0.15 1.77 8.37
C ASN A 323 -0.82 0.56 7.73
N TYR A 324 -1.93 0.75 7.00
CA TYR A 324 -2.56 -0.37 6.30
C TYR A 324 -1.63 -0.97 5.24
N PHE A 325 -0.90 -0.12 4.50
CA PHE A 325 0.10 -0.54 3.53
C PHE A 325 1.24 -1.32 4.19
N LEU A 326 1.81 -0.79 5.27
CA LEU A 326 2.91 -1.45 5.99
C LEU A 326 2.51 -2.81 6.61
N LEU A 327 1.24 -2.96 6.98
CA LEU A 327 0.70 -4.20 7.57
C LEU A 327 0.21 -5.20 6.51
N SER A 328 0.37 -4.90 5.22
CA SER A 328 -0.01 -5.79 4.12
C SER A 328 1.19 -6.61 3.67
N PRO A 329 1.17 -7.95 3.81
CA PRO A 329 2.23 -8.82 3.29
C PRO A 329 2.39 -8.73 1.77
N SER A 330 1.30 -8.46 1.05
CA SER A 330 1.30 -8.22 -0.39
C SER A 330 1.70 -6.78 -0.78
N GLY A 331 1.79 -5.87 0.21
CA GLY A 331 2.16 -4.47 -0.02
C GLY A 331 3.65 -4.29 -0.31
N THR A 332 4.47 -5.30 -0.04
CA THR A 332 5.93 -5.15 -0.07
C THR A 332 6.58 -5.56 -1.39
N THR A 333 5.99 -6.46 -2.17
CA THR A 333 6.51 -6.91 -3.47
C THR A 333 5.40 -7.63 -4.24
N SER A 334 5.59 -7.85 -5.54
CA SER A 334 4.67 -8.59 -6.40
C SER A 334 4.22 -9.93 -5.76
N SER A 335 2.93 -10.26 -5.91
CA SER A 335 2.39 -11.58 -5.56
C SER A 335 2.86 -12.68 -6.52
N ASN A 336 3.28 -12.34 -7.74
CA ASN A 336 3.96 -13.26 -8.64
C ASN A 336 5.41 -13.48 -8.16
N PRO A 337 5.83 -14.73 -7.86
CA PRO A 337 7.17 -15.05 -7.38
C PRO A 337 8.31 -14.63 -8.32
N ASP A 338 8.12 -14.72 -9.63
CA ASP A 338 9.17 -14.40 -10.61
C ASP A 338 9.42 -12.89 -10.63
N LYS A 339 8.34 -12.11 -10.67
CA LYS A 339 8.42 -10.64 -10.55
C LYS A 339 8.98 -10.19 -9.22
N ARG A 340 8.70 -10.91 -8.12
CA ARG A 340 9.30 -10.62 -6.81
C ARG A 340 10.81 -10.83 -6.83
N LYS A 341 11.28 -11.94 -7.39
CA LYS A 341 12.72 -12.19 -7.52
C LYS A 341 13.40 -11.14 -8.39
N GLU A 342 12.72 -10.71 -9.45
CA GLU A 342 13.20 -9.61 -10.30
C GLU A 342 13.30 -8.30 -9.50
N GLU A 343 12.23 -7.92 -8.77
CA GLU A 343 12.22 -6.76 -7.87
C GLU A 343 13.36 -6.82 -6.81
N GLU A 344 13.55 -7.98 -6.19
CA GLU A 344 14.62 -8.22 -5.20
C GLU A 344 16.01 -8.08 -5.83
N THR A 345 16.21 -8.61 -7.04
CA THR A 345 17.47 -8.52 -7.78
C THR A 345 17.78 -7.07 -8.17
N LEU A 346 16.77 -6.31 -8.58
CA LEU A 346 16.92 -4.89 -8.93
C LEU A 346 17.26 -4.02 -7.71
N MET A 347 17.04 -4.49 -6.49
CA MET A 347 17.25 -3.72 -5.26
C MET A 347 18.18 -4.45 -4.28
N GLU A 348 19.11 -5.27 -4.79
CA GLU A 348 19.97 -6.12 -3.95
C GLU A 348 20.89 -5.34 -2.99
N ASP A 349 21.32 -4.13 -3.36
CA ASP A 349 22.14 -3.26 -2.52
C ASP A 349 21.32 -2.44 -1.49
N ILE A 350 20.00 -2.61 -1.50
CA ILE A 350 19.06 -1.89 -0.64
C ILE A 350 18.48 -2.87 0.39
N PRO A 351 18.38 -2.46 1.68
CA PRO A 351 17.71 -3.27 2.70
C PRO A 351 16.33 -3.78 2.25
N GLN A 352 16.09 -5.08 2.44
CA GLN A 352 14.87 -5.75 1.98
C GLN A 352 13.60 -5.11 2.56
N GLU A 353 13.67 -4.59 3.78
CA GLU A 353 12.59 -3.87 4.44
C GLU A 353 12.10 -2.65 3.64
N LEU A 354 12.95 -2.07 2.79
CA LEU A 354 12.64 -0.88 1.98
C LEU A 354 12.02 -1.21 0.63
N HIS A 355 12.12 -2.45 0.13
CA HIS A 355 11.69 -2.82 -1.23
C HIS A 355 10.23 -2.43 -1.48
N GLY A 356 9.34 -2.73 -0.54
CA GLY A 356 7.93 -2.33 -0.62
C GLY A 356 7.69 -0.84 -0.68
N PHE A 357 8.40 -0.11 0.16
CA PHE A 357 8.33 1.34 0.16
C PHE A 357 8.78 1.92 -1.18
N LEU A 358 9.86 1.39 -1.76
CA LEU A 358 10.39 1.84 -3.04
C LEU A 358 9.46 1.48 -4.21
N VAL A 359 8.83 0.31 -4.19
CA VAL A 359 7.80 -0.07 -5.18
C VAL A 359 6.57 0.85 -5.11
N LEU A 360 6.14 1.24 -3.90
CA LEU A 360 5.10 2.26 -3.74
C LEU A 360 5.56 3.61 -4.30
N GLN A 361 6.78 4.03 -3.98
CA GLN A 361 7.34 5.32 -4.39
C GLN A 361 7.45 5.42 -5.91
N LEU A 362 7.97 4.41 -6.60
CA LEU A 362 8.14 4.43 -8.06
C LEU A 362 6.78 4.46 -8.77
N LYS A 363 5.78 3.76 -8.24
CA LYS A 363 4.40 3.77 -8.77
C LYS A 363 3.75 5.13 -8.60
N LEU A 364 3.95 5.78 -7.45
CA LEU A 364 3.48 7.14 -7.22
C LEU A 364 4.17 8.16 -8.12
N THR A 365 5.46 7.98 -8.39
CA THR A 365 6.23 8.83 -9.31
C THR A 365 5.69 8.72 -10.74
N LEU A 366 5.47 7.49 -11.23
CA LEU A 366 4.84 7.25 -12.52
C LEU A 366 3.42 7.85 -12.58
N LEU A 367 2.63 7.66 -11.52
CA LEU A 367 1.27 8.19 -11.44
C LEU A 367 1.24 9.72 -11.44
N PHE A 368 2.19 10.37 -10.76
CA PHE A 368 2.34 11.82 -10.81
C PHE A 368 2.69 12.31 -12.21
N HIS A 369 3.59 11.61 -12.91
CA HIS A 369 3.95 11.94 -14.28
C HIS A 369 2.72 11.92 -15.21
N HIS A 370 1.94 10.83 -15.17
CA HIS A 370 0.68 10.77 -15.91
C HIS A 370 -0.30 11.86 -15.48
N PHE A 371 -0.37 12.16 -14.18
CA PHE A 371 -1.26 13.20 -13.68
C PHE A 371 -0.90 14.56 -14.26
N TRP A 372 0.38 14.88 -14.25
CA TRP A 372 0.89 16.14 -14.74
C TRP A 372 0.56 16.36 -16.23
N LEU A 373 0.78 15.34 -17.06
CA LEU A 373 0.58 15.43 -18.51
C LEU A 373 -0.90 15.47 -18.92
N ASN A 374 -1.79 14.87 -18.11
CA ASN A 374 -3.23 14.82 -18.39
C ASN A 374 -4.02 16.03 -17.87
N LEU A 375 -3.37 16.96 -17.17
CA LEU A 375 -4.03 18.18 -16.69
C LEU A 375 -4.46 19.08 -17.86
N GLN A 376 -5.70 19.59 -17.78
CA GLN A 376 -6.26 20.56 -18.72
C GLN A 376 -6.72 21.82 -17.96
N PRO A 377 -6.22 23.03 -18.35
CA PRO A 377 -5.18 23.27 -19.35
C PRO A 377 -3.83 22.69 -18.91
N ARG A 378 -2.94 22.48 -19.89
CA ARG A 378 -1.58 21.99 -19.66
C ARG A 378 -0.85 22.85 -18.63
N PRO A 379 -0.31 22.27 -17.55
CA PRO A 379 0.33 23.01 -16.48
C PRO A 379 1.71 23.48 -16.94
N SER A 380 2.19 24.55 -16.30
CA SER A 380 3.58 24.99 -16.39
C SER A 380 4.34 24.66 -15.10
N VAL A 381 5.67 24.75 -15.12
CA VAL A 381 6.48 24.60 -13.90
C VAL A 381 6.06 25.55 -12.76
N MET A 382 5.47 26.71 -13.08
CA MET A 382 4.98 27.66 -12.07
C MET A 382 3.78 27.11 -11.29
N ASP A 383 3.04 26.17 -11.88
CA ASP A 383 1.90 25.51 -11.26
C ASP A 383 2.30 24.33 -10.37
N PHE A 384 3.59 23.97 -10.35
CA PHE A 384 4.09 22.72 -9.78
C PHE A 384 3.59 22.47 -8.35
N GLU A 385 3.87 23.39 -7.42
CA GLU A 385 3.50 23.20 -6.01
C GLU A 385 1.98 23.06 -5.83
N THR A 386 1.21 23.86 -6.56
CA THR A 386 -0.25 23.84 -6.50
C THR A 386 -0.81 22.52 -7.01
N LYS A 387 -0.35 22.05 -8.18
CA LYS A 387 -0.82 20.78 -8.76
C LYS A 387 -0.29 19.57 -7.99
N PHE A 388 0.92 19.63 -7.48
CA PHE A 388 1.49 18.60 -6.62
C PHE A 388 0.69 18.46 -5.31
N LYS A 389 0.24 19.58 -4.72
CA LYS A 389 -0.66 19.55 -3.55
C LYS A 389 -2.00 18.88 -3.88
N VAL A 390 -2.59 19.18 -5.04
CA VAL A 390 -3.81 18.52 -5.52
C VAL A 390 -3.59 17.01 -5.69
N PHE A 391 -2.50 16.61 -6.35
CA PHE A 391 -2.11 15.21 -6.52
C PHE A 391 -2.01 14.48 -5.18
N LYS A 392 -1.31 15.07 -4.19
CA LYS A 392 -1.20 14.52 -2.84
C LYS A 392 -2.57 14.33 -2.20
N GLN A 393 -3.45 15.34 -2.26
CA GLN A 393 -4.78 15.28 -1.65
C GLN A 393 -5.66 14.18 -2.26
N LEU A 394 -5.67 14.05 -3.58
CA LEU A 394 -6.45 13.02 -4.28
C LEU A 394 -5.93 11.62 -3.93
N THR A 395 -4.61 11.44 -4.04
CA THR A 395 -3.97 10.13 -3.87
C THR A 395 -3.95 9.66 -2.41
N GLN A 396 -3.80 10.58 -1.44
CA GLN A 396 -3.75 10.25 0.00
C GLN A 396 -5.01 9.52 0.49
N GLN A 397 -6.18 9.86 -0.04
CA GLN A 397 -7.44 9.21 0.34
C GLN A 397 -7.48 7.74 -0.09
N GLY A 398 -6.93 7.43 -1.27
CA GLY A 398 -6.75 6.05 -1.74
C GLY A 398 -5.68 5.32 -0.94
N LEU A 399 -4.52 5.94 -0.73
CA LEU A 399 -3.39 5.37 0.00
C LEU A 399 -3.73 4.97 1.44
N ALA A 400 -4.46 5.82 2.17
CA ALA A 400 -4.90 5.54 3.53
C ALA A 400 -5.81 4.30 3.63
N LYS A 401 -6.42 3.91 2.51
CA LYS A 401 -7.29 2.73 2.39
C LYS A 401 -6.60 1.53 1.73
N GLY A 402 -5.31 1.65 1.40
CA GLY A 402 -4.54 0.60 0.72
C GLY A 402 -4.75 0.51 -0.78
N PHE A 403 -5.26 1.57 -1.44
CA PHE A 403 -5.43 1.62 -2.88
C PHE A 403 -4.35 2.47 -3.55
N ILE A 404 -3.75 1.94 -4.61
CA ILE A 404 -2.84 2.65 -5.52
C ILE A 404 -3.37 2.43 -6.95
N GLY A 405 -3.62 3.50 -7.70
CA GLY A 405 -4.10 3.46 -9.10
C GLY A 405 -5.12 4.56 -9.41
N GLY A 406 -5.55 4.68 -10.67
CA GLY A 406 -6.47 5.74 -11.14
C GLY A 406 -7.75 5.89 -10.30
N MET A 407 -8.36 4.78 -9.86
CA MET A 407 -9.52 4.82 -8.96
C MET A 407 -9.21 5.35 -7.55
N GLY A 408 -7.98 5.19 -7.07
CA GLY A 408 -7.52 5.76 -5.79
C GLY A 408 -7.23 7.27 -5.85
N VAL A 409 -7.09 7.82 -7.06
CA VAL A 409 -6.87 9.25 -7.35
C VAL A 409 -8.14 9.91 -7.92
N GLY A 410 -9.25 9.18 -8.03
CA GLY A 410 -10.53 9.68 -8.54
C GLY A 410 -10.60 9.82 -10.06
N TRP A 411 -9.71 9.15 -10.81
CA TRP A 411 -9.77 9.12 -12.26
C TRP A 411 -10.78 8.08 -12.72
N ILE A 412 -11.91 8.57 -13.24
CA ILE A 412 -12.75 7.79 -14.15
C ILE A 412 -12.16 8.03 -15.53
N LEU A 413 -11.29 7.13 -15.99
CA LEU A 413 -10.90 7.08 -17.39
C LEU A 413 -12.05 6.48 -18.19
N ASP A 414 -12.31 7.03 -19.38
CA ASP A 414 -13.27 6.50 -20.34
C ASP A 414 -12.93 5.03 -20.65
N PRO A 415 -13.83 4.07 -20.38
CA PRO A 415 -13.61 2.65 -20.68
C PRO A 415 -13.36 2.34 -22.16
N SER A 416 -13.67 3.30 -23.05
CA SER A 416 -13.49 3.16 -24.50
C SER A 416 -12.17 3.71 -25.04
N ALA A 417 -11.29 4.25 -24.18
CA ALA A 417 -9.97 4.73 -24.59
C ALA A 417 -9.03 3.57 -24.97
N PRO A 418 -8.29 3.64 -26.09
CA PRO A 418 -7.44 2.56 -26.60
C PRO A 418 -6.29 2.17 -25.67
N ASP A 419 -5.94 3.04 -24.73
CA ASP A 419 -4.89 2.92 -23.71
C ASP A 419 -5.45 2.62 -22.29
N PHE A 420 -6.75 2.36 -22.16
CA PHE A 420 -7.42 2.07 -20.89
C PHE A 420 -6.78 0.89 -20.15
N ALA A 421 -6.37 -0.17 -20.86
CA ALA A 421 -5.69 -1.33 -20.28
C ALA A 421 -4.26 -1.04 -19.79
N HIS A 422 -3.57 -0.05 -20.37
CA HIS A 422 -2.24 0.40 -19.94
C HIS A 422 -2.34 1.34 -18.72
N HIS A 423 -3.39 2.16 -18.64
CA HIS A 423 -3.64 3.06 -17.51
C HIS A 423 -4.40 2.41 -16.34
N GLN A 424 -5.04 1.26 -16.58
CA GLN A 424 -5.61 0.40 -15.54
C GLN A 424 -4.65 -0.71 -15.12
N VAL A 425 -3.54 -0.32 -14.50
CA VAL A 425 -2.94 -1.25 -13.54
C VAL A 425 -3.79 -1.18 -12.29
N LEU A 426 -4.82 -2.02 -12.22
CA LEU A 426 -5.26 -2.56 -10.93
C LEU A 426 -3.98 -3.07 -10.28
N VAL A 427 -3.48 -2.36 -9.27
CA VAL A 427 -2.49 -2.96 -8.38
C VAL A 427 -3.25 -4.04 -7.61
N LYS A 428 -3.38 -5.21 -8.24
CA LYS A 428 -3.42 -6.46 -7.50
C LYS A 428 -2.11 -6.47 -6.75
N PHE A 429 -2.17 -6.14 -5.46
CA PHE A 429 -1.11 -6.49 -4.53
C PHE A 429 -1.10 -8.01 -4.43
#